data_AF-A0AAD6LRV5-F1
#
_entry.id   AF-A0AAD6LRV5-F1
#
_cell.length_a   1.000
_cell.length_b   1.000
_cell.length_c   1.000
_cell.angle_alpha   90.00
_cell.angle_beta   90.00
_cell.angle_gamma   90.00
#
_symmetry.space_group_name_H-M   'P 1'
#
loop_
_entity.id
_entity.type
_entity.pdbx_description
1 polymer ?
#
loop_
_entity_poly.entity_id
_entity_poly.type
_entity_poly.pdbx_seq_one_letter_code
_entity_poly.pdbx_strand_id
1 'polypeptide(L)'
;MAQVHPQNTERSISWFKRFQYDKERDSPNDARNALLVIATLIAAVTFQAGVNPSGGLWQGDNVQEHHAAGRAIYASQKHPYYVFLMSNTLAFSASLLVITSLTYKYPFHFDIWVATASMIVTYASAIFAVTPHESVHFRYLLITASVPFITRFLIQMLKRCSNKCQKDEEIGGETSQSV
;
A
#
# COMPACT_ATOMS: atom_id res chain seq x y z
N MET A 1 -38.99 14.17 -4.16
CA MET A 1 -37.69 14.06 -3.45
C MET A 1 -37.92 13.21 -2.22
N ALA A 2 -37.36 12.01 -2.15
CA ALA A 2 -37.57 11.10 -1.02
C ALA A 2 -36.81 11.60 0.23
N GLN A 3 -37.51 11.75 1.34
CA GLN A 3 -36.96 12.18 2.64
C GLN A 3 -36.15 11.03 3.25
N VAL A 4 -34.84 11.22 3.43
CA VAL A 4 -33.95 10.26 4.09
C VAL A 4 -34.29 10.23 5.59
N HIS A 5 -34.83 9.09 6.04
CA HIS A 5 -35.27 8.89 7.42
C HIS A 5 -34.06 8.70 8.37
N PRO A 6 -33.93 9.47 9.46
CA PRO A 6 -32.72 9.56 10.30
C PRO A 6 -32.35 8.26 11.06
N GLN A 7 -33.28 7.30 11.18
CA GLN A 7 -33.03 6.04 11.90
C GLN A 7 -32.09 5.06 11.17
N ASN A 8 -31.98 5.12 9.84
CA ASN A 8 -31.12 4.20 9.09
C ASN A 8 -29.63 4.54 9.26
N THR A 9 -29.30 5.82 9.42
CA THR A 9 -27.91 6.28 9.57
C THR A 9 -27.34 5.89 10.94
N GLU A 10 -28.10 6.03 12.02
CA GLU A 10 -27.65 5.64 13.37
C GLU A 10 -27.47 4.13 13.52
N ARG A 11 -28.39 3.33 12.97
CA ARG A 11 -28.27 1.87 12.97
C ARG A 11 -27.04 1.44 12.19
N SER A 12 -26.76 2.11 11.06
CA SER A 12 -25.57 1.85 10.23
C SER A 12 -24.28 2.05 11.02
N ILE A 13 -24.14 3.20 11.67
CA ILE A 13 -22.93 3.53 12.45
C ILE A 13 -22.77 2.61 13.67
N SER A 14 -23.87 2.25 14.33
CA SER A 14 -23.88 1.36 15.49
C SER A 14 -23.38 -0.06 15.15
N TRP A 15 -23.80 -0.63 14.02
CA TRP A 15 -23.34 -1.98 13.66
C TRP A 15 -21.86 -2.00 13.27
N PHE A 16 -21.34 -0.96 12.61
CA PHE A 16 -19.92 -0.86 12.28
C PHE A 16 -19.02 -0.80 13.53
N LYS A 17 -19.48 -0.18 14.63
CA LYS A 17 -18.73 -0.16 15.89
C LYS A 17 -18.40 -1.56 16.41
N ARG A 18 -19.25 -2.57 16.16
CA ARG A 18 -18.97 -3.96 16.57
C ARG A 18 -17.74 -4.56 15.86
N PHE A 19 -17.46 -4.10 14.64
CA PHE A 19 -16.34 -4.56 13.82
C PHE A 19 -15.06 -3.75 14.01
N GLN A 20 -15.09 -2.68 14.81
CA GLN A 20 -13.88 -1.94 15.15
C GLN A 20 -13.03 -2.76 16.12
N TYR A 21 -11.72 -2.67 15.95
CA TYR A 21 -10.75 -3.30 16.85
C TYR A 21 -10.90 -2.70 18.27
N ASP A 22 -11.12 -3.57 19.24
CA ASP A 22 -11.20 -3.20 20.65
C ASP A 22 -10.04 -3.85 21.40
N LYS A 23 -9.20 -3.04 22.05
CA LYS A 23 -8.02 -3.53 22.77
C LYS A 23 -8.38 -4.36 24.02
N GLU A 24 -9.58 -4.21 24.56
CA GLU A 24 -10.05 -4.97 25.73
C GLU A 24 -10.60 -6.34 25.33
N ARG A 25 -11.21 -6.44 24.14
CA ARG A 25 -11.84 -7.67 23.65
C ARG A 25 -10.93 -8.48 22.72
N ASP A 26 -10.18 -7.81 21.86
CA ASP A 26 -9.48 -8.43 20.74
C ASP A 26 -7.97 -8.54 21.06
N SER A 27 -7.44 -9.76 20.93
CA SER A 27 -6.01 -10.01 21.14
C SER A 27 -5.16 -9.31 20.06
N PRO A 28 -4.03 -8.68 20.42
CA PRO A 28 -3.08 -8.13 19.43
C PRO A 28 -2.62 -9.18 18.40
N ASN A 29 -2.55 -10.45 18.79
CA ASN A 29 -2.17 -11.54 17.89
C ASN A 29 -3.27 -11.85 16.86
N ASP A 30 -4.54 -11.79 17.25
CA ASP A 30 -5.66 -12.05 16.34
C ASP A 30 -5.81 -10.94 15.32
N ALA A 31 -5.72 -9.68 15.76
CA ALA A 31 -5.68 -8.53 14.86
C ALA A 31 -4.49 -8.59 13.90
N ARG A 32 -3.31 -8.98 14.41
CA ARG A 32 -2.11 -9.18 13.59
C ARG A 32 -2.32 -10.28 12.54
N ASN A 33 -2.90 -11.42 12.91
CA ASN A 33 -3.17 -12.52 11.99
C ASN A 33 -4.18 -12.12 10.92
N ALA A 34 -5.27 -11.46 11.29
CA ALA A 34 -6.27 -10.96 10.35
C ALA A 34 -5.67 -9.95 9.36
N LEU A 35 -4.88 -9.00 9.85
CA LEU A 35 -4.19 -8.01 9.02
C LEU A 35 -3.17 -8.65 8.06
N LEU A 36 -2.45 -9.69 8.49
CA LEU A 36 -1.54 -10.44 7.61
C LEU A 36 -2.31 -11.15 6.49
N VAL A 37 -3.46 -11.75 6.78
CA VAL A 37 -4.32 -12.37 5.76
C VAL A 37 -4.79 -11.33 4.76
N ILE A 38 -5.36 -10.21 5.23
CA ILE A 38 -5.85 -9.13 4.37
C ILE A 38 -4.72 -8.57 3.51
N ALA A 39 -3.56 -8.28 4.10
CA ALA A 39 -2.41 -7.75 3.38
C ALA A 39 -1.89 -8.74 2.33
N THR A 40 -1.80 -10.03 2.65
CA THR A 40 -1.37 -11.07 1.70
C THR A 40 -2.34 -11.21 0.54
N LEU A 41 -3.66 -11.13 0.79
CA LEU A 41 -4.67 -11.15 -0.26
C LEU A 41 -4.56 -9.94 -1.18
N ILE A 42 -4.39 -8.74 -0.63
CA ILE A 42 -4.18 -7.53 -1.43
C ILE A 42 -2.90 -7.66 -2.26
N ALA A 43 -1.80 -8.12 -1.66
CA ALA A 43 -0.53 -8.34 -2.36
C ALA A 43 -0.70 -9.34 -3.52
N ALA A 44 -1.39 -10.45 -3.28
CA ALA A 44 -1.63 -11.47 -4.30
C ALA A 44 -2.48 -10.94 -5.46
N VAL A 45 -3.61 -10.28 -5.16
CA VAL A 45 -4.51 -9.73 -6.18
C VAL A 45 -3.80 -8.67 -7.02
N THR A 46 -3.06 -7.77 -6.37
CA THR A 46 -2.35 -6.69 -7.07
C THR A 46 -1.16 -7.23 -7.88
N PHE A 47 -0.44 -8.24 -7.39
CA PHE A 47 0.60 -8.91 -8.16
C PHE A 47 0.02 -9.57 -9.42
N GLN A 48 -1.07 -10.34 -9.28
CA GLN A 48 -1.75 -10.98 -10.40
C GLN A 48 -2.24 -9.96 -11.43
N ALA A 49 -2.84 -8.87 -10.99
CA ALA A 49 -3.32 -7.81 -11.87
C ALA A 49 -2.19 -7.05 -12.59
N GLY A 50 -1.02 -6.93 -11.96
CA GLY A 50 0.15 -6.28 -12.55
C GLY A 50 0.86 -7.14 -13.59
N VAL A 51 1.02 -8.45 -13.33
CA VAL A 51 1.70 -9.37 -14.25
C VAL A 51 0.80 -9.86 -15.38
N ASN A 52 -0.52 -9.81 -15.19
CA ASN A 52 -1.52 -10.16 -16.20
C ASN A 52 -2.41 -8.95 -16.51
N PRO A 53 -1.97 -8.02 -17.35
CA PRO A 53 -2.76 -6.83 -17.68
C PRO A 53 -4.10 -7.25 -18.29
N SER A 54 -5.17 -6.55 -17.87
CA SER A 54 -6.51 -6.75 -18.43
C SER A 54 -6.48 -6.53 -19.95
N GLY A 55 -7.20 -7.36 -20.69
CA GLY A 55 -7.14 -7.37 -22.16
C GLY A 55 -5.93 -8.12 -22.74
N GLY A 56 -4.97 -8.55 -21.93
CA GLY A 56 -3.86 -9.40 -22.37
C GLY A 56 -2.70 -8.61 -22.99
N LEU A 57 -1.81 -9.35 -23.66
CA LEU A 57 -0.62 -8.83 -24.32
C LEU A 57 -0.78 -8.91 -25.83
N TRP A 58 -0.19 -7.94 -26.54
CA TRP A 58 -0.04 -8.04 -27.99
C TRP A 58 0.82 -9.26 -28.35
N GLN A 59 0.35 -10.06 -29.30
CA GLN A 59 1.02 -11.29 -29.73
C GLN A 59 1.99 -11.08 -30.91
N GLY A 60 1.89 -9.95 -31.60
CA GLY A 60 2.71 -9.63 -32.76
C GLY A 60 3.04 -8.15 -32.83
N ASP A 61 4.08 -7.84 -33.60
CA ASP A 61 4.50 -6.46 -33.84
C ASP A 61 3.67 -5.83 -34.96
N ASN A 62 3.23 -4.59 -34.76
CA ASN A 62 2.57 -3.79 -35.77
C ASN A 62 3.16 -2.38 -35.78
N VAL A 63 3.93 -2.08 -36.83
CA VAL A 63 4.61 -0.80 -37.03
C VAL A 63 3.61 0.34 -37.30
N GLN A 64 2.49 0.02 -37.96
CA GLN A 64 1.46 1.00 -38.32
C GLN A 64 0.69 1.51 -37.08
N GLU A 65 0.42 0.61 -36.12
CA GLU A 65 -0.33 0.92 -34.90
C GLU A 65 0.57 1.15 -33.68
N HIS A 66 1.90 1.14 -33.86
CA HIS A 66 2.87 1.38 -32.80
C HIS A 66 2.72 0.41 -31.61
N HIS A 67 2.43 -0.86 -31.91
CA HIS A 67 2.27 -1.93 -30.91
C HIS A 67 3.35 -2.99 -31.09
N ALA A 68 3.96 -3.39 -29.98
CA ALA A 68 5.01 -4.39 -29.93
C ALA A 68 4.53 -5.59 -29.12
N ALA A 69 4.97 -6.79 -29.50
CA ALA A 69 4.64 -8.03 -28.81
C ALA A 69 5.06 -7.96 -27.33
N GLY A 70 4.25 -8.53 -26.44
CA GLY A 70 4.47 -8.51 -24.99
C GLY A 70 4.09 -7.21 -24.29
N ARG A 71 3.64 -6.17 -25.01
CA ARG A 71 3.05 -4.97 -24.40
C ARG A 71 1.58 -5.19 -24.05
N ALA A 72 1.14 -4.58 -22.95
CA ALA A 72 -0.25 -4.63 -22.53
C ALA A 72 -1.17 -4.01 -23.58
N ILE A 73 -2.22 -4.73 -23.99
CA ILE A 73 -3.26 -4.17 -24.87
C ILE A 73 -3.95 -2.98 -24.19
N TYR A 74 -4.15 -3.06 -22.87
CA TYR A 74 -4.73 -1.98 -22.09
C TYR A 74 -3.89 -0.69 -22.09
N ALA A 75 -2.58 -0.77 -22.35
CA ALA A 75 -1.72 0.41 -22.47
C ALA A 75 -2.04 1.30 -23.68
N SER A 76 -2.84 0.83 -24.63
CA SER A 76 -3.41 1.64 -25.72
C SER A 76 -4.26 2.80 -25.18
N GLN A 77 -4.98 2.59 -24.07
CA GLN A 77 -5.73 3.64 -23.37
C GLN A 77 -4.89 4.24 -22.25
N LYS A 78 -3.99 5.16 -22.62
CA LYS A 78 -2.96 5.71 -21.72
C LYS A 78 -3.52 6.18 -20.37
N HIS A 79 -4.53 7.06 -20.34
CA HIS A 79 -5.03 7.64 -19.09
C HIS A 79 -5.59 6.60 -18.10
N PRO A 80 -6.59 5.76 -18.45
CA PRO A 80 -7.12 4.77 -17.51
C PRO A 80 -6.08 3.69 -17.15
N TYR A 81 -5.21 3.30 -18.08
CA TYR A 81 -4.11 2.37 -17.79
C TYR A 81 -3.19 2.88 -16.69
N TYR A 82 -2.79 4.16 -16.75
CA TYR A 82 -1.92 4.73 -15.72
C TYR A 82 -2.61 4.88 -14.37
N VAL A 83 -3.88 5.28 -14.34
CA VAL A 83 -4.64 5.35 -13.08
C VAL A 83 -4.68 3.96 -12.43
N PHE A 84 -5.02 2.93 -13.21
CA PHE A 84 -4.99 1.53 -12.76
C PHE A 84 -3.59 1.14 -12.23
N LEU A 85 -2.54 1.38 -13.01
CA LEU A 85 -1.19 0.95 -12.67
C LEU A 85 -0.67 1.62 -11.39
N MET A 86 -0.96 2.92 -11.22
CA MET A 86 -0.55 3.69 -10.05
C MET A 86 -1.30 3.22 -8.80
N SER A 87 -2.62 3.08 -8.88
CA SER A 87 -3.44 2.58 -7.77
C SER A 87 -3.04 1.15 -7.38
N ASN A 88 -2.80 0.27 -8.35
CA ASN A 88 -2.38 -1.12 -8.12
C ASN A 88 -1.00 -1.18 -7.44
N THR A 89 -0.04 -0.40 -7.93
CA THR A 89 1.31 -0.34 -7.35
C THR A 89 1.31 0.23 -5.94
N LEU A 90 0.47 1.24 -5.67
CA LEU A 90 0.29 1.80 -4.34
C LEU A 90 -0.29 0.76 -3.36
N ALA A 91 -1.33 0.04 -3.78
CA ALA A 91 -1.96 -1.01 -2.97
C ALA A 91 -0.99 -2.16 -2.69
N PHE A 92 -0.25 -2.62 -3.70
CA PHE A 92 0.79 -3.63 -3.54
C PHE A 92 1.85 -3.16 -2.53
N SER A 93 2.41 -1.97 -2.72
CA SER A 93 3.46 -1.43 -1.85
C SER A 93 2.98 -1.23 -0.40
N ALA A 94 1.75 -0.74 -0.21
CA ALA A 94 1.15 -0.61 1.13
C ALA A 94 0.97 -1.97 1.81
N SER A 95 0.55 -3.00 1.08
CA SER A 95 0.39 -4.34 1.62
C SER A 95 1.71 -4.97 2.07
N LEU A 96 2.79 -4.82 1.29
CA LEU A 96 4.13 -5.29 1.67
C LEU A 96 4.66 -4.58 2.92
N LEU A 97 4.37 -3.29 3.04
CA LEU A 97 4.73 -2.53 4.22
C LEU A 97 4.02 -3.05 5.47
N VAL A 98 2.73 -3.40 5.36
CA VAL A 98 1.97 -4.02 6.46
C VAL A 98 2.59 -5.37 6.82
N ILE A 99 2.82 -6.25 5.85
CA ILE A 99 3.44 -7.57 6.06
C ILE A 99 4.79 -7.44 6.78
N THR A 100 5.66 -6.56 6.28
CA THR A 100 7.00 -6.34 6.85
C THR A 100 6.90 -5.77 8.27
N SER A 101 6.00 -4.81 8.49
CA SER A 101 5.78 -4.19 9.81
C SER A 101 5.28 -5.18 10.85
N LEU A 102 4.35 -6.06 10.47
CA LEU A 102 3.79 -7.06 11.37
C LEU A 102 4.79 -8.18 11.63
N THR A 103 5.72 -8.46 10.73
CA THR A 103 6.67 -9.60 10.83
C THR A 103 8.03 -9.23 11.43
N TYR A 104 8.29 -7.94 11.71
CA TYR A 104 9.59 -7.40 12.14
C TYR A 104 10.25 -8.03 13.38
N LYS A 105 9.51 -8.77 14.22
CA LYS A 105 10.04 -9.43 15.43
C LYS A 105 10.05 -10.96 15.37
N TYR A 106 9.76 -11.54 14.21
CA TYR A 106 9.73 -13.01 14.05
C TYR A 106 11.14 -13.53 13.74
N PRO A 107 11.49 -14.76 14.19
CA PRO A 107 12.80 -15.35 13.93
C PRO A 107 13.13 -15.46 12.43
N PHE A 108 12.12 -15.59 11.57
CA PHE A 108 12.24 -15.66 10.10
C PHE A 108 12.09 -14.31 9.39
N HIS A 109 12.27 -13.18 10.10
CA HIS A 109 12.14 -11.84 9.51
C HIS A 109 13.04 -11.63 8.28
N PHE A 110 14.28 -12.13 8.32
CA PHE A 110 15.23 -11.96 7.22
C PHE A 110 14.74 -12.66 5.95
N ASP A 111 14.26 -13.90 6.05
CA ASP A 111 13.74 -14.66 4.92
C ASP A 111 12.52 -13.97 4.29
N ILE A 112 11.62 -13.44 5.14
CA ILE A 112 10.45 -12.67 4.69
C ILE A 112 10.87 -11.37 3.99
N TRP A 113 11.91 -10.69 4.50
CA TRP A 113 12.43 -9.47 3.88
C TRP A 113 13.08 -9.76 2.52
N VAL A 114 13.89 -10.82 2.42
CA VAL A 114 14.49 -11.29 1.16
C VAL A 114 13.41 -11.68 0.15
N ALA A 115 12.40 -12.44 0.57
CA ALA A 115 11.27 -12.80 -0.28
C ALA A 115 10.49 -11.56 -0.77
N THR A 116 10.25 -10.60 0.13
CA THR A 116 9.56 -9.34 -0.19
C THR A 116 10.37 -8.51 -1.19
N ALA A 117 11.69 -8.39 -1.00
CA ALA A 117 12.58 -7.70 -1.93
C ALA A 117 12.58 -8.35 -3.33
N SER A 118 12.71 -9.68 -3.38
CA SER A 118 12.61 -10.44 -4.62
C SER A 118 11.27 -10.24 -5.34
N MET A 119 10.17 -10.19 -4.58
CA MET A 119 8.83 -9.99 -5.13
C MET A 119 8.66 -8.57 -5.68
N ILE A 120 9.21 -7.54 -5.03
CA ILE A 120 9.23 -6.15 -5.54
C ILE A 120 9.97 -6.09 -6.88
N VAL A 121 11.15 -6.72 -6.97
CA VAL A 121 11.94 -6.79 -8.20
C VAL A 121 11.16 -7.47 -9.32
N THR A 122 10.52 -8.59 -9.03
CA THR A 122 9.71 -9.34 -10.01
C THR A 122 8.52 -8.52 -10.50
N TYR A 123 7.80 -7.87 -9.59
CA TYR A 123 6.68 -7.00 -9.93
C TYR A 123 7.13 -5.81 -10.80
N ALA A 124 8.21 -5.12 -10.41
CA ALA A 124 8.76 -4.01 -11.18
C ALA A 124 9.21 -4.44 -12.59
N SER A 125 9.86 -5.60 -12.70
CA SER A 125 10.27 -6.19 -13.98
C SER A 125 9.06 -6.50 -14.87
N ALA A 126 8.01 -7.11 -14.31
CA ALA A 126 6.78 -7.40 -15.06
C ALA A 126 6.11 -6.12 -15.58
N ILE A 127 5.96 -5.10 -14.72
CA ILE A 127 5.40 -3.81 -15.14
C ILE A 127 6.25 -3.15 -16.24
N PHE A 128 7.57 -3.23 -16.15
CA PHE A 128 8.49 -2.71 -17.17
C PHE A 128 8.34 -3.45 -18.51
N ALA A 129 8.17 -4.77 -18.47
CA ALA A 129 7.98 -5.59 -19.66
C ALA A 129 6.67 -5.25 -20.38
N VAL A 130 5.57 -5.03 -19.64
CA VAL A 130 4.26 -4.78 -20.25
C VAL A 130 3.99 -3.31 -20.61
N THR A 131 4.68 -2.35 -19.99
CA THR A 131 4.43 -0.91 -20.16
C THR A 131 5.33 -0.26 -21.22
N PRO A 132 4.79 0.40 -22.26
CA PRO A 132 5.58 1.09 -23.30
C PRO A 132 6.63 2.06 -22.72
N HIS A 133 7.81 2.12 -23.35
CA HIS A 133 9.00 2.77 -22.79
C HIS A 133 9.03 4.28 -23.04
N GLU A 134 8.39 5.05 -22.16
CA GLU A 134 8.49 6.51 -22.10
C GLU A 134 9.15 6.92 -20.78
N SER A 135 10.37 7.47 -20.82
CA SER A 135 11.29 7.57 -19.67
C SER A 135 10.75 8.36 -18.47
N VAL A 136 9.78 9.25 -18.67
CA VAL A 136 9.18 10.08 -17.60
C VAL A 136 8.21 9.28 -16.72
N HIS A 137 7.61 8.21 -17.24
CA HIS A 137 6.61 7.42 -16.51
C HIS A 137 7.23 6.45 -15.51
N PHE A 138 8.47 6.00 -15.76
CA PHE A 138 9.24 5.18 -14.82
C PHE A 138 9.49 5.89 -13.48
N ARG A 139 9.75 7.20 -13.53
CA ARG A 139 9.92 8.02 -12.32
C ARG A 139 8.67 8.03 -11.46
N TYR A 140 7.49 8.14 -12.07
CA TYR A 140 6.21 8.11 -11.33
C TYR A 140 5.95 6.75 -10.67
N LEU A 141 6.34 5.66 -11.31
CA LEU A 141 6.21 4.32 -10.74
C LEU A 141 7.10 4.15 -9.50
N LEU A 142 8.36 4.58 -9.59
CA LEU A 142 9.29 4.57 -8.46
C LEU A 142 8.84 5.47 -7.32
N ILE A 143 8.35 6.68 -7.63
CA ILE A 143 7.78 7.59 -6.63
C ILE A 143 6.62 6.90 -5.91
N THR A 144 5.68 6.31 -6.65
CA THR A 144 4.47 5.67 -6.08
C THR A 144 4.80 4.46 -5.21
N ALA A 145 5.76 3.63 -5.63
CA ALA A 145 6.24 2.53 -4.81
C ALA A 145 6.89 3.01 -3.50
N SER A 146 7.54 4.17 -3.54
CA SER A 146 8.20 4.78 -2.39
C SER A 146 7.22 5.47 -1.42
N VAL A 147 6.06 5.93 -1.89
CA VAL A 147 5.07 6.68 -1.11
C VAL A 147 4.73 6.00 0.23
N PRO A 148 4.29 4.72 0.30
CA PRO A 148 3.89 4.13 1.58
C PRO A 148 5.05 4.02 2.58
N PHE A 149 6.27 3.78 2.10
CA PHE A 149 7.47 3.77 2.92
C PHE A 149 7.79 5.16 3.46
N ILE A 150 7.74 6.18 2.60
CA ILE A 150 7.94 7.58 2.96
C ILE A 150 6.85 8.02 3.94
N THR A 151 5.58 7.71 3.70
CA THR A 151 4.46 8.04 4.60
C THR A 151 4.67 7.42 5.98
N ARG A 152 5.06 6.14 6.07
CA ARG A 152 5.36 5.50 7.35
C ARG A 152 6.59 6.06 8.03
N PHE A 153 7.63 6.36 7.27
CA PHE A 153 8.82 7.03 7.78
C PHE A 153 8.47 8.40 8.36
N LEU A 154 7.70 9.21 7.63
CA LEU A 154 7.19 10.50 8.06
C LEU A 154 6.31 10.38 9.30
N ILE A 155 5.37 9.44 9.35
CA ILE A 155 4.53 9.20 10.56
C ILE A 155 5.39 8.83 11.76
N GLN A 156 6.39 7.96 11.60
CA GLN A 156 7.29 7.58 12.68
C GLN A 156 8.16 8.76 13.14
N MET A 157 8.64 9.56 12.19
CA MET A 157 9.41 10.78 12.46
C MET A 157 8.56 11.82 13.20
N LEU A 158 7.33 12.08 12.76
CA LEU A 158 6.40 13.00 13.42
C LEU A 158 6.04 12.54 14.84
N LYS A 159 5.79 11.23 15.03
CA LYS A 159 5.58 10.65 16.37
C LYS A 159 6.81 10.79 17.25
N ARG A 160 8.02 10.55 16.72
CA ARG A 160 9.27 10.77 17.45
C ARG A 160 9.46 12.24 17.84
N CYS A 161 9.15 13.18 16.94
CA CYS A 161 9.22 14.61 17.21
C CYS A 161 8.21 15.04 18.28
N SER A 162 6.95 14.60 18.17
CA SER A 162 5.90 14.90 19.17
C SER A 162 6.26 14.34 20.54
N ASN A 163 6.74 13.09 20.62
CA ASN A 163 7.17 12.49 21.89
C ASN A 163 8.42 13.15 22.46
N LYS A 164 9.30 13.71 21.62
CA LYS A 164 10.48 14.46 22.07
C LYS A 164 10.07 15.82 22.64
N CYS A 165 9.17 16.53 21.94
CA CYS A 165 8.60 17.80 22.40
C CYS A 165 7.89 17.66 23.76
N GLN A 166 7.11 16.60 23.95
CA GLN A 166 6.41 16.36 25.21
C GLN A 166 7.36 16.06 26.38
N LYS A 167 8.49 15.38 26.12
CA LYS A 167 9.53 15.15 27.12
C LYS A 167 10.29 16.43 27.48
N ASP A 168 10.58 17.27 26.48
CA ASP A 168 11.30 18.52 26.69
C ASP A 168 10.45 19.51 27.53
N GLU A 169 9.11 19.47 27.40
CA GLU A 169 8.17 20.29 28.17
C GLU A 169 7.99 19.82 29.63
N GLU A 170 7.97 18.50 29.89
CA GLU A 170 7.97 17.96 31.25
C GLU A 170 9.26 18.33 32.01
N ILE A 171 10.43 18.23 31.36
CA ILE A 171 11.73 18.52 31.99
C ILE A 171 11.92 20.02 32.28
N GLY A 172 11.41 20.90 31.40
CA GLY A 172 11.43 22.35 31.61
C GLY A 172 10.47 22.85 32.70
N GLY A 173 9.36 22.14 32.90
CA GLY A 173 8.40 22.40 33.98
C GLY A 173 8.96 22.06 35.36
N GLU A 174 9.64 20.92 35.50
CA GLU A 174 10.23 20.47 36.77
C GLU A 174 11.40 21.37 37.24
N THR A 175 12.22 21.87 36.32
CA THR A 175 13.33 22.78 36.66
C THR A 175 12.84 24.15 37.13
N SER A 176 11.72 24.65 36.60
CA SER A 176 11.13 25.94 36.99
C SER A 176 10.40 25.92 38.34
N GLN A 177 10.01 24.74 38.85
CA GLN A 177 9.42 24.58 40.19
C GLN A 177 10.46 24.32 41.30
N SER A 178 11.74 24.14 40.93
CA SER A 178 12.85 23.84 41.85
C SER A 178 13.75 25.03 42.20
N VAL A 179 13.41 26.24 41.73
CA VAL A 179 14.15 27.50 41.94
C VAL A 179 13.29 28.49 42.72
#